data_AF-A0A962MEZ2-F1
#
_entry.id   AF-A0A962MEZ2-F1
#
_cell.length_a   1.000
_cell.length_b   1.000
_cell.length_c   1.000
_cell.angle_alpha   90.00
_cell.angle_beta   90.00
_cell.angle_gamma   90.00
#
_symmetry.space_group_name_H-M   'P 1'
#
loop_
_entity.id
_entity.type
_entity.pdbx_description
1 polymer ?
#
loop_
_entity_poly.entity_id
_entity_poly.type
_entity_poly.pdbx_seq_one_letter_code
_entity_poly.pdbx_strand_id
1 'polypeptide(L)'
;PILQITDNNGRFVFKELCQAATGKHGGWVEYMWTKPGAGEVTRKVTYAATADLAFSTGIQIAAGVYDNTLPVAELDKMVAKMADPGSYAH
;
A
#
# COMPACT_ATOMS: atom_id res chain seq x y z
N PRO A 1 -8.55 18.19 -4.94
CA PRO A 1 -9.09 16.89 -4.46
C PRO A 1 -7.96 15.86 -4.33
N ILE A 2 -7.93 15.06 -3.26
CA ILE A 2 -6.81 14.14 -2.93
C ILE A 2 -6.48 13.15 -4.08
N LEU A 3 -7.48 12.77 -4.87
CA LEU A 3 -7.35 11.88 -6.02
C LEU A 3 -6.59 12.46 -7.22
N GLN A 4 -6.28 13.76 -7.21
CA GLN A 4 -5.54 14.44 -8.29
C GLN A 4 -4.04 14.54 -8.00
N ILE A 5 -3.57 14.04 -6.86
CA ILE A 5 -2.15 14.07 -6.51
C ILE A 5 -1.42 13.05 -7.38
N THR A 6 -0.44 13.56 -8.13
CA THR A 6 0.47 12.75 -8.94
C THR A 6 1.86 12.72 -8.33
N ASP A 7 2.54 11.60 -8.47
CA ASP A 7 3.97 11.52 -8.17
C ASP A 7 4.84 12.15 -9.26
N ASN A 8 6.16 12.13 -9.08
CA ASN A 8 7.13 12.68 -10.02
C ASN A 8 7.15 11.97 -11.38
N ASN A 9 6.51 10.80 -11.49
CA ASN A 9 6.38 10.03 -12.74
C ASN A 9 4.99 10.19 -13.37
N GLY A 10 4.12 11.05 -12.82
CA GLY A 10 2.76 11.30 -13.31
C GLY A 10 1.72 10.27 -12.86
N ARG A 11 2.05 9.39 -11.89
CA ARG A 11 1.09 8.38 -11.37
C ARG A 11 0.13 8.99 -10.37
N PHE A 12 -1.16 8.70 -10.51
CA PHE A 12 -2.20 9.17 -9.59
C PHE A 12 -2.23 8.34 -8.31
N VAL A 13 -1.39 8.70 -7.34
CA VAL A 13 -1.11 7.93 -6.12
C VAL A 13 -2.39 7.45 -5.43
N PHE A 14 -3.29 8.36 -5.06
CA PHE A 14 -4.49 7.99 -4.30
C PHE A 14 -5.54 7.29 -5.15
N LYS A 15 -5.60 7.54 -6.47
CA LYS A 15 -6.51 6.82 -7.36
C LYS A 15 -6.12 5.35 -7.44
N GLU A 16 -4.83 5.07 -7.58
CA GLU A 16 -4.31 3.71 -7.61
C GLU A 16 -4.44 3.01 -6.25
N LEU A 17 -4.18 3.70 -5.14
CA LEU A 17 -4.41 3.15 -3.80
C LEU A 17 -5.89 2.79 -3.57
N CYS A 18 -6.81 3.68 -3.96
CA CYS A 18 -8.25 3.39 -3.89
C CYS A 18 -8.63 2.18 -4.73
N GLN A 19 -8.07 2.04 -5.93
CA GLN A 19 -8.32 0.89 -6.81
C GLN A 19 -7.76 -0.40 -6.18
N ALA A 20 -6.52 -0.39 -5.69
CA ALA A 20 -5.90 -1.55 -5.05
C ALA A 20 -6.67 -2.03 -3.80
N ALA A 21 -7.18 -1.10 -3.00
CA ALA A 21 -7.96 -1.42 -1.80
C ALA A 21 -9.30 -2.14 -2.09
N THR A 22 -9.80 -2.11 -3.33
CA THR A 22 -11.00 -2.86 -3.74
C THR A 22 -10.74 -4.35 -4.00
N GLY A 23 -9.47 -4.76 -4.07
CA GLY A 23 -9.11 -6.18 -4.17
C GLY A 23 -9.60 -6.97 -2.95
N LYS A 24 -9.95 -8.24 -3.15
CA LYS A 24 -10.48 -9.14 -2.10
C LYS A 24 -9.62 -9.16 -0.82
N HIS A 25 -8.31 -9.00 -0.97
CA HIS A 25 -7.37 -8.95 0.14
C HIS A 25 -6.62 -7.61 0.22
N GLY A 26 -6.98 -6.62 -0.60
CA GLY A 26 -6.16 -5.45 -0.89
C GLY A 26 -5.18 -5.67 -2.05
N GLY A 27 -4.23 -4.76 -2.20
CA GLY A 27 -3.20 -4.82 -3.24
C GLY A 27 -2.06 -3.81 -3.04
N TRP A 28 -0.98 -4.03 -3.78
CA TRP A 28 0.22 -3.19 -3.75
C TRP A 28 0.17 -2.05 -4.78
N VAL A 29 0.70 -0.90 -4.39
CA VAL A 29 0.94 0.24 -5.27
C VAL A 29 2.35 0.77 -5.02
N GLU A 30 3.07 1.02 -6.11
CA GLU A 30 4.41 1.62 -6.10
C GLU A 30 4.34 3.05 -6.63
N TYR A 31 4.94 3.99 -5.92
CA TYR A 31 4.97 5.39 -6.34
C TYR A 31 6.14 6.13 -5.71
N MET A 32 6.48 7.29 -6.26
CA MET A 32 7.50 8.17 -5.68
C MET A 32 6.88 9.03 -4.57
N TRP A 33 7.50 9.07 -3.39
CA TRP A 33 7.02 9.89 -2.28
C TRP A 33 8.16 10.44 -1.42
N THR A 34 7.95 11.62 -0.83
CA THR A 34 8.94 12.22 0.08
C THR A 34 9.05 11.38 1.35
N LYS A 35 10.28 11.04 1.74
CA LYS A 35 10.55 10.37 3.02
C LYS A 35 10.53 11.40 4.16
N PRO A 36 9.70 11.20 5.21
CA PRO A 36 9.66 12.10 6.35
C PRO A 36 11.05 12.29 6.97
N GLY A 37 11.43 13.54 7.24
CA GLY A 37 12.71 13.89 7.87
C GLY A 37 13.95 13.84 6.96
N ALA A 38 13.89 13.21 5.79
CA ALA A 38 15.02 13.14 4.85
C ALA A 38 14.86 14.11 3.65
N GLY A 39 13.64 14.57 3.35
CA GLY A 39 13.36 15.51 2.25
C GLY A 39 13.49 14.92 0.85
N GLU A 40 14.12 13.76 0.71
CA GLU A 40 14.32 13.07 -0.55
C GLU A 40 13.03 12.35 -1.00
N VAL A 41 12.73 12.46 -2.30
CA VAL A 41 11.67 11.71 -2.97
C VAL A 41 12.24 10.35 -3.39
N THR A 42 11.72 9.28 -2.81
CA THR A 42 12.21 7.91 -3.03
C THR A 42 11.05 6.97 -3.36
N ARG A 43 11.38 5.78 -3.88
CA ARG A 43 10.38 4.75 -4.18
C ARG A 43 9.73 4.30 -2.87
N LYS A 44 8.40 4.36 -2.84
CA LYS A 44 7.57 3.85 -1.76
C LYS A 44 6.69 2.73 -2.31
N VAL A 45 6.64 1.62 -1.57
CA VAL A 45 5.75 0.50 -1.85
C VAL A 45 4.73 0.40 -0.74
N THR A 46 3.45 0.50 -1.09
CA THR A 46 2.34 0.62 -0.14
C THR A 46 1.31 -0.46 -0.43
N TYR A 47 0.89 -1.17 0.62
CA TYR A 47 -0.27 -2.04 0.58
C TYR A 47 -1.51 -1.25 0.95
N ALA A 48 -2.59 -1.41 0.18
CA ALA A 48 -3.88 -0.80 0.46
C ALA A 48 -4.94 -1.88 0.58
N ALA A 49 -5.81 -1.79 1.59
CA ALA A 49 -6.90 -2.72 1.83
C ALA A 49 -8.13 -1.98 2.36
N THR A 50 -9.31 -2.58 2.14
CA THR A 50 -10.54 -2.12 2.77
C THR A 50 -10.75 -2.88 4.07
N ALA A 51 -11.02 -2.15 5.15
CA ALA A 51 -11.30 -2.68 6.47
C ALA A 51 -12.69 -2.25 6.93
N ASP A 52 -13.40 -3.19 7.54
CA ASP A 52 -14.64 -2.93 8.24
C ASP A 52 -14.35 -2.78 9.73
N LEU A 53 -14.75 -1.64 10.29
CA LEU A 53 -14.69 -1.34 11.71
C LEU A 53 -16.09 -1.50 12.31
N ALA A 54 -16.16 -1.74 13.62
CA ALA A 54 -17.44 -1.96 14.33
C ALA A 54 -18.47 -0.82 14.14
N PHE A 55 -18.01 0.40 13.82
CA PHE A 55 -18.85 1.58 13.62
C PHE A 55 -18.93 2.06 12.16
N SER A 56 -18.18 1.47 11.22
CA SER A 56 -18.15 1.90 9.82
C SER A 56 -17.55 0.83 8.91
N THR A 57 -18.13 0.65 7.72
CA THR A 57 -17.60 -0.23 6.69
C THR A 57 -16.95 0.58 5.56
N GLY A 58 -16.15 -0.07 4.73
CA GLY A 58 -15.59 0.55 3.53
C GLY A 58 -14.43 1.54 3.78
N ILE A 59 -13.80 1.51 4.95
CA ILE A 59 -12.64 2.37 5.23
C ILE A 59 -11.41 1.79 4.53
N GLN A 60 -10.81 2.58 3.65
CA GLN A 60 -9.57 2.22 2.98
C GLN A 60 -8.38 2.62 3.84
N ILE A 61 -7.57 1.63 4.21
CA ILE A 61 -6.32 1.80 4.96
C ILE A 61 -5.14 1.46 4.06
N ALA A 62 -4.03 2.16 4.25
CA ALA A 62 -2.82 1.91 3.49
C ALA A 62 -1.58 2.10 4.36
N ALA A 63 -0.62 1.19 4.22
CA ALA A 63 0.65 1.22 4.92
C ALA A 63 1.77 0.82 3.95
N GLY A 64 2.93 1.47 4.07
CA GLY A 64 4.00 1.27 3.11
C GLY A 64 5.37 1.63 3.64
N VAL A 65 6.38 1.10 2.96
CA VAL A 65 7.80 1.25 3.28
C VAL A 65 8.52 1.93 2.13
N TYR A 66 9.57 2.67 2.46
CA TYR A 66 10.48 3.23 1.46
C TYR A 66 11.55 2.18 1.16
N ASP A 67 11.49 1.60 -0.04
CA ASP A 67 12.39 0.54 -0.47
C ASP A 67 12.68 0.66 -1.96
N ASN A 68 13.95 0.69 -2.32
CA ASN A 68 14.40 0.86 -3.70
C ASN A 68 14.71 -0.48 -4.40
N THR A 69 14.65 -1.61 -3.68
CA THR A 69 15.25 -2.88 -4.09
C THR A 69 14.26 -4.04 -4.10
N LEU A 70 13.33 -4.10 -3.15
CA LEU A 70 12.39 -5.23 -3.02
C LEU A 70 11.35 -5.23 -4.15
N PRO A 71 11.21 -6.33 -4.91
CA PRO A 71 10.20 -6.45 -5.97
C PRO A 71 8.83 -6.79 -5.38
N VAL A 72 7.76 -6.30 -6.00
CA VAL A 72 6.36 -6.55 -5.55
C VAL A 72 6.02 -8.04 -5.48
N ALA A 73 6.55 -8.85 -6.38
CA ALA A 73 6.34 -10.30 -6.36
C ALA A 73 6.84 -10.98 -5.09
N GLU A 74 7.86 -10.42 -4.42
CA GLU A 74 8.34 -10.92 -3.14
C GLU A 74 7.43 -10.46 -1.99
N LEU A 75 6.90 -9.25 -2.07
CA LEU A 75 5.91 -8.73 -1.13
C LEU A 75 4.58 -9.51 -1.18
N ASP A 76 4.14 -9.93 -2.37
CA ASP A 76 2.97 -10.81 -2.53
C ASP A 76 3.15 -12.13 -1.77
N LYS A 77 4.35 -12.73 -1.82
CA LYS A 77 4.65 -13.95 -1.07
C LYS A 77 4.62 -13.71 0.43
N MET A 78 5.12 -12.56 0.89
CA MET A 78 5.07 -12.19 2.31
C MET A 78 3.63 -11.99 2.79
N VAL A 79 2.79 -11.32 2.00
CA VAL A 79 1.35 -11.12 2.33
C VAL A 79 0.62 -12.45 2.35
N ALA A 80 0.84 -13.33 1.37
CA ALA A 80 0.21 -14.65 1.35
C ALA A 80 0.57 -15.47 2.60
N LYS A 81 1.82 -15.40 3.06
CA LYS A 81 2.26 -16.03 4.30
C LYS A 81 1.57 -15.40 5.53
N MET A 82 1.50 -14.07 5.59
CA MET A 82 0.88 -13.32 6.68
C MET A 82 -0.66 -13.41 6.71
N ALA A 83 -1.30 -13.72 5.58
CA ALA A 83 -2.74 -13.93 5.52
C ALA A 83 -3.16 -15.30 6.08
N ASP A 84 -2.21 -16.22 6.27
CA ASP A 84 -2.45 -17.50 6.94
C ASP A 84 -2.41 -17.32 8.47
N PRO A 85 -3.55 -17.47 9.17
CA PRO A 85 -3.61 -17.34 10.63
C PRO A 85 -2.73 -18.37 11.36
N GLY A 86 -2.40 -19.50 10.72
CA GLY A 86 -1.51 -20.52 11.28
C GLY A 86 -0.03 -20.14 11.30
N SER A 87 0.35 -19.08 10.57
CA SER A 87 1.75 -18.65 10.45
C SER A 87 2.28 -17.85 11.65
N TYR A 88 1.40 -17.45 12.58
CA TYR A 88 1.73 -16.65 13.76
C TYR A 88 1.79 -17.44 15.07
N ALA A 89 1.61 -18.76 15.03
CA ALA A 89 1.70 -19.59 16.21
C ALA A 89 3.17 -19.78 16.62
N HIS A 90 3.64 -18.90 17.49
CA HIS A 90 4.82 -19.11 18.35
C HIS A 90 4.38 -19.04 19.81
#